data_AF-A0A7C2LKX5-F1
#
_entry.id   AF-A0A7C2LKX5-F1
#
_cell.length_a   1.000
_cell.length_b   1.000
_cell.length_c   1.000
_cell.angle_alpha   90.00
_cell.angle_beta   90.00
_cell.angle_gamma   90.00
#
_symmetry.space_group_name_H-M   'P 1'
#
loop_
_entity.id
_entity.type
_entity.pdbx_description
1 polymer ?
#
loop_
_entity_poly.entity_id
_entity_poly.type
_entity_poly.pdbx_seq_one_letter_code
_entity_poly.pdbx_strand_id
1 'polypeptide(L)'
;MRWRHWSIAAALAAAQPVAGQSPARLTLEDAWALAATQNPELQAQRNDRVATRAARRAAVAGLAPQLVVGQSFGYVAAGERRLGDLRFQEQPAFLSSAYRLGLQWEIGPQRWLEPAAARVADDVAAAGAEAAAAALRRQVTEQYLAAREAADQRAQAAVEYARARAYERLARARADAGLASPVDVRRAERAVLEAEAAQLQADGAWRAALAALGRALGVPLPDSLELATQFDVFPLPLPYEELRRRAEAISPALAAIRARRRQSELEVRRARAAYWPTISLNVGWTGSVYRPVDLDPVVRNQLASVGRAYAECQTDAEVRRRVGLPVPDCQALNPADPALQAALRARLQADASRYPFRFDREPWSAQLTLSWPVFTGFRRRAQLVQARVSADDAAWQERREVLALETQLRTAWDDAQQARASVDLQERLVAVAREELRLAEERYRVGLGTGLEVVDAQAALARAEQARIRAVYAFHRAVAALEALSGVTLRPAFSTPSTPSNRP
;
A
#
# COMPACT_ATOMS: atom_id res chain seq x y z
N MET A 1 7.82 14.15 28.73
CA MET A 1 7.65 14.44 27.29
C MET A 1 8.94 15.07 26.78
N ARG A 2 9.78 14.32 26.05
CA ARG A 2 11.05 14.82 25.50
C ARG A 2 10.81 15.33 24.08
N TRP A 3 10.87 16.66 23.90
CA TRP A 3 10.83 17.32 22.60
C TRP A 3 12.21 17.16 21.93
N ARG A 4 12.32 16.35 20.88
CA ARG A 4 13.52 16.30 20.04
C ARG A 4 13.41 17.38 18.96
N HIS A 5 14.32 18.35 19.01
CA HIS A 5 14.48 19.39 18.01
C HIS A 5 14.87 18.76 16.67
N TRP A 6 14.19 19.16 15.60
CA TRP A 6 14.52 18.78 14.23
C TRP A 6 15.55 19.76 13.68
N SER A 7 16.81 19.34 13.65
CA SER A 7 17.84 19.98 12.83
C SER A 7 17.78 19.37 11.43
N ILE A 8 17.40 20.17 10.44
CA ILE A 8 17.42 19.79 9.03
C ILE A 8 18.89 19.80 8.58
N ALA A 9 19.52 18.64 8.60
CA ALA A 9 20.76 18.38 7.87
C ALA A 9 20.40 17.44 6.72
N ALA A 10 20.24 18.00 5.52
CA ALA A 10 20.07 17.25 4.28
C ALA A 10 21.42 16.65 3.89
N ALA A 11 21.76 15.51 4.47
CA ALA A 11 22.78 14.63 3.93
C ALA A 11 22.12 13.82 2.80
N LEU A 12 22.29 14.26 1.55
CA LEU A 12 22.11 13.43 0.37
C LEU A 12 23.21 12.35 0.38
N ALA A 13 23.01 11.32 1.19
CA ALA A 13 23.68 10.05 0.97
C ALA A 13 23.02 9.42 -0.26
N ALA A 14 23.66 9.60 -1.42
CA ALA A 14 23.36 8.78 -2.59
C ALA A 14 23.58 7.32 -2.18
N ALA A 15 22.48 6.62 -1.89
CA ALA A 15 22.48 5.17 -1.80
C ALA A 15 22.83 4.68 -3.21
N GLN A 16 24.12 4.41 -3.45
CA GLN A 16 24.51 3.64 -4.61
C GLN A 16 23.72 2.33 -4.56
N PRO A 17 23.08 1.91 -5.66
CA PRO A 17 22.56 0.56 -5.73
C PRO A 17 23.77 -0.35 -5.50
N VAL A 18 23.80 -1.03 -4.36
CA VAL A 18 24.69 -2.17 -4.20
C VAL A 18 24.27 -3.10 -5.33
N ALA A 19 25.09 -3.16 -6.37
CA ALA A 19 25.00 -4.18 -7.39
C ALA A 19 25.19 -5.48 -6.63
N GLY A 20 24.07 -6.04 -6.17
CA GLY A 20 24.04 -7.31 -5.47
C GLY A 20 24.65 -8.30 -6.43
N GLN A 21 25.85 -8.78 -6.10
CA GLN A 21 26.39 -9.96 -6.74
C GLN A 21 25.30 -11.01 -6.65
N SER A 22 24.65 -11.28 -7.78
CA SER A 22 23.63 -12.31 -7.84
C SER A 22 24.33 -13.59 -7.38
N PRO A 23 23.79 -14.27 -6.35
CA PRO A 23 24.48 -15.40 -5.77
C PRO A 23 24.69 -16.44 -6.87
N ALA A 24 25.86 -17.07 -6.93
CA ALA A 24 26.11 -18.13 -7.93
C ALA A 24 25.18 -19.34 -7.71
N ARG A 25 24.65 -19.49 -6.49
CA ARG A 25 23.74 -20.54 -6.05
C ARG A 25 22.57 -19.95 -5.27
N LEU A 26 21.34 -20.34 -5.60
CA LEU A 26 20.13 -19.84 -4.92
C LEU A 26 19.28 -21.01 -4.39
N THR A 27 19.08 -21.06 -3.08
CA THR A 27 18.10 -21.97 -2.45
C THR A 27 16.69 -21.37 -2.43
N LEU A 28 15.67 -22.18 -2.15
CA LEU A 28 14.31 -21.70 -2.01
C LEU A 28 14.15 -20.75 -0.81
N GLU A 29 14.88 -21.00 0.28
CA GLU A 29 14.86 -20.14 1.46
C GLU A 29 15.52 -18.78 1.17
N ASP A 30 16.63 -18.78 0.44
CA ASP A 30 17.28 -17.55 -0.03
C ASP A 30 16.34 -16.77 -0.95
N ALA A 31 15.62 -17.46 -1.85
CA ALA A 31 14.63 -16.86 -2.74
C ALA A 31 13.50 -16.19 -1.94
N TRP A 32 12.99 -16.81 -0.87
CA TRP A 32 12.01 -16.18 0.01
C TRP A 32 12.57 -14.93 0.72
N ALA A 33 13.78 -15.01 1.25
CA ALA A 33 14.43 -13.89 1.93
C ALA A 33 14.69 -12.71 0.98
N LEU A 34 15.14 -13.00 -0.24
CA LEU A 34 15.38 -12.02 -1.28
C LEU A 34 14.08 -11.35 -1.71
N ALA A 35 13.03 -12.12 -2.00
CA ALA A 35 11.72 -11.57 -2.35
C ALA A 35 11.13 -10.72 -1.21
N ALA A 36 11.27 -11.15 0.04
CA ALA A 36 10.75 -10.41 1.19
C ALA A 36 11.40 -9.02 1.39
N THR A 37 12.57 -8.79 0.79
CA THR A 37 13.32 -7.53 0.90
C THR A 37 13.28 -6.71 -0.39
N GLN A 38 13.27 -7.35 -1.56
CA GLN A 38 13.43 -6.69 -2.85
C GLN A 38 12.15 -6.62 -3.70
N ASN A 39 11.14 -7.45 -3.42
CA ASN A 39 9.90 -7.42 -4.21
C ASN A 39 9.16 -6.06 -4.03
N PRO A 40 8.93 -5.28 -5.11
CA PRO A 40 8.39 -3.93 -5.01
C PRO A 40 6.92 -3.89 -4.57
N GLU A 41 6.12 -4.89 -4.95
CA GLU A 41 4.69 -4.96 -4.59
C GLU A 41 4.52 -5.15 -3.08
N LEU A 42 5.32 -6.05 -2.48
CA LEU A 42 5.31 -6.24 -1.03
C LEU A 42 5.81 -5.01 -0.28
N GLN A 43 6.83 -4.30 -0.79
CA GLN A 43 7.28 -3.05 -0.16
C GLN A 43 6.20 -1.97 -0.21
N ALA A 44 5.45 -1.84 -1.31
CA ALA A 44 4.32 -0.92 -1.39
C ALA A 44 3.26 -1.22 -0.30
N GLN A 45 2.86 -2.49 -0.15
CA GLN A 45 1.91 -2.90 0.89
C GLN A 45 2.42 -2.65 2.31
N ARG A 46 3.73 -2.82 2.55
CA ARG A 46 4.35 -2.49 3.86
C ARG A 46 4.36 -0.99 4.12
N ASN A 47 4.58 -0.16 3.10
CA ASN A 47 4.58 1.29 3.21
C ASN A 47 3.18 1.82 3.56
N ASP A 48 2.11 1.23 3.04
CA ASP A 48 0.73 1.58 3.39
C ASP A 48 0.49 1.47 4.90
N ARG A 49 1.07 0.45 5.54
CA ARG A 49 0.98 0.24 6.99
C ARG A 49 1.70 1.33 7.80
N VAL A 50 2.75 1.95 7.26
CA VAL A 50 3.40 3.11 7.89
C VAL A 50 2.45 4.30 7.89
N ALA A 51 1.74 4.53 6.77
CA ALA A 51 0.75 5.59 6.66
C ALA A 51 -0.44 5.37 7.63
N THR A 52 -0.97 4.15 7.74
CA THR A 52 -2.08 3.86 8.68
C THR A 52 -1.67 4.01 10.15
N ARG A 53 -0.45 3.63 10.53
CA ARG A 53 0.07 3.86 11.88
C ARG A 53 0.20 5.35 12.20
N ALA A 54 0.64 6.16 11.22
CA ALA A 54 0.68 7.61 11.37
C ALA A 54 -0.73 8.19 11.50
N ALA A 55 -1.68 7.74 10.67
CA ALA A 55 -3.08 8.14 10.74
C ALA A 55 -3.72 7.78 12.09
N ARG A 56 -3.38 6.62 12.68
CA ARG A 56 -3.81 6.25 14.04
C ARG A 56 -3.33 7.23 15.10
N ARG A 57 -2.06 7.67 15.03
CA ARG A 57 -1.53 8.69 15.95
C ARG A 57 -2.23 10.03 15.73
N ALA A 58 -2.47 10.41 14.48
CA ALA A 58 -3.19 11.63 14.13
C ALA A 58 -4.65 11.60 14.62
N ALA A 59 -5.33 10.45 14.54
CA ALA A 59 -6.69 10.28 15.04
C ALA A 59 -6.78 10.44 16.56
N VAL A 60 -5.81 9.89 17.31
CA VAL A 60 -5.70 10.12 18.77
C VAL A 60 -5.43 11.58 19.09
N ALA A 61 -4.49 12.22 18.38
CA ALA A 61 -4.20 13.65 18.53
C ALA A 61 -5.40 14.52 18.17
N GLY A 62 -6.24 14.08 17.22
CA GLY A 62 -7.47 14.75 16.83
C GLY A 62 -8.50 14.86 17.95
N LEU A 63 -8.41 14.07 19.02
CA LEU A 63 -9.29 14.23 20.19
C LEU A 63 -8.95 15.49 21.02
N ALA A 64 -7.73 16.00 20.90
CA ALA A 64 -7.28 17.19 21.62
C ALA A 64 -7.86 18.47 20.99
N PRO A 65 -8.01 19.54 21.79
CA PRO A 65 -8.37 20.85 21.24
C PRO A 65 -7.26 21.38 20.32
N GLN A 66 -7.64 22.08 19.27
CA GLN A 66 -6.74 22.68 18.29
C GLN A 66 -6.48 24.14 18.65
N LEU A 67 -5.20 24.51 18.70
CA LEU A 67 -4.78 25.90 18.86
C LEU A 67 -4.62 26.53 17.48
N VAL A 68 -5.38 27.59 17.21
CA VAL A 68 -5.33 28.37 15.98
C VAL A 68 -4.71 29.71 16.30
N VAL A 69 -3.56 29.99 15.69
CA VAL A 69 -2.92 31.31 15.72
C VAL A 69 -3.05 31.90 14.33
N GLY A 70 -3.69 33.06 14.23
CA GLY A 70 -3.96 33.73 12.98
C GLY A 70 -3.47 35.16 13.01
N GLN A 71 -2.93 35.61 11.90
CA GLN A 71 -2.66 37.01 11.64
C GLN A 71 -3.16 37.35 10.25
N SER A 72 -3.84 38.48 10.11
CA SER A 72 -4.33 38.95 8.82
C SER A 72 -4.09 40.45 8.66
N PHE A 73 -3.74 40.85 7.46
CA PHE A 73 -3.70 42.25 7.05
C PHE A 73 -4.76 42.47 5.97
N GLY A 74 -5.46 43.59 6.04
CA GLY A 74 -6.51 43.94 5.08
C GLY A 74 -6.35 45.37 4.61
N TYR A 75 -6.70 45.61 3.35
CA TYR A 75 -6.91 46.94 2.79
C TYR A 75 -8.35 47.03 2.32
N VAL A 76 -9.04 48.08 2.74
CA VAL A 76 -10.35 48.44 2.21
C VAL A 76 -10.20 49.76 1.48
N ALA A 77 -10.57 49.77 0.20
CA ALA A 77 -10.50 50.96 -0.64
C ALA A 77 -11.53 52.01 -0.19
N ALA A 78 -11.23 53.27 -0.50
CA ALA A 78 -12.18 54.36 -0.29
C ALA A 78 -13.38 54.19 -1.22
N GLY A 79 -14.57 54.55 -0.75
CA GLY A 79 -15.78 54.46 -1.55
C GLY A 79 -16.93 55.25 -0.95
N GLU A 80 -17.86 55.65 -1.80
CA GLU A 80 -19.09 56.30 -1.37
C GLU A 80 -20.21 55.26 -1.30
N ARG A 81 -20.93 55.24 -0.19
CA ARG A 81 -22.18 54.47 -0.12
C ARG A 81 -23.26 55.25 -0.85
N ARG A 82 -23.93 54.62 -1.81
CA ARG A 82 -25.03 55.23 -2.59
C ARG A 82 -26.25 54.33 -2.58
N LEU A 83 -27.44 54.93 -2.49
CA LEU A 83 -28.73 54.27 -2.75
C LEU A 83 -29.49 55.11 -3.78
N GLY A 84 -29.42 54.71 -5.05
CA GLY A 84 -29.83 55.58 -6.16
C GLY A 84 -28.94 56.84 -6.20
N ASP A 85 -29.56 58.02 -6.29
CA ASP A 85 -28.87 59.32 -6.27
C ASP A 85 -28.50 59.80 -4.85
N LEU A 86 -29.00 59.13 -3.81
CA LEU A 86 -28.69 59.48 -2.43
C LEU A 86 -27.26 59.06 -2.12
N ARG A 87 -26.39 60.04 -1.94
CA ARG A 87 -25.01 59.86 -1.47
C ARG A 87 -24.98 59.89 0.05
N PHE A 88 -24.51 58.81 0.64
CA PHE A 88 -24.22 58.74 2.07
C PHE A 88 -22.76 59.14 2.34
N GLN A 89 -22.35 59.05 3.61
CA GLN A 89 -20.97 59.35 4.03
C GLN A 89 -19.92 58.60 3.19
N GLU A 90 -18.87 59.34 2.84
CA GLU A 90 -17.64 58.84 2.24
C GLU A 90 -16.96 57.88 3.23
N GLN A 91 -16.75 56.62 2.81
CA GLN A 91 -15.99 55.63 3.57
C GLN A 91 -14.51 55.77 3.18
N PRO A 92 -13.62 56.17 4.12
CA PRO A 92 -12.20 56.33 3.81
C PRO A 92 -11.53 54.97 3.58
N ALA A 93 -10.44 54.99 2.82
CA ALA A 93 -9.56 53.84 2.69
C ALA A 93 -8.86 53.57 4.03
N PHE A 94 -8.79 52.30 4.45
CA PHE A 94 -8.08 51.91 5.66
C PHE A 94 -7.31 50.61 5.48
N LEU A 95 -6.18 50.55 6.17
CA LEU A 95 -5.45 49.32 6.44
C LEU A 95 -5.92 48.75 7.77
N SER A 96 -5.93 47.45 7.89
CA SER A 96 -6.27 46.72 9.10
C SER A 96 -5.25 45.64 9.33
N SER A 97 -4.90 45.41 10.59
CA SER A 97 -4.23 44.19 11.01
C SER A 97 -5.04 43.56 12.14
N ALA A 98 -5.19 42.24 12.09
CA ALA A 98 -5.89 41.48 13.10
C ALA A 98 -5.04 40.28 13.53
N TYR A 99 -5.06 40.02 14.83
CA TYR A 99 -4.37 38.94 15.51
C TYR A 99 -5.43 38.09 16.20
N ARG A 100 -5.37 36.78 16.03
CA ARG A 100 -6.32 35.84 16.60
C ARG A 100 -5.57 34.71 17.28
N LEU A 101 -5.94 34.44 18.52
CA LEU A 101 -5.59 33.22 19.24
C LEU A 101 -6.90 32.50 19.55
N GLY A 102 -7.10 31.32 18.98
CA GLY A 102 -8.30 30.53 19.13
C GLY A 102 -7.99 29.13 19.65
N LEU A 103 -8.80 28.63 20.57
CA LEU A 103 -8.89 27.22 20.93
C LEU A 103 -10.19 26.68 20.35
N GLN A 104 -10.11 25.70 19.46
CA GLN A 104 -11.26 25.01 18.88
C GLN A 104 -11.28 23.57 19.36
N TRP A 105 -12.38 23.12 19.92
CA TRP A 105 -12.55 21.73 20.34
C TRP A 105 -13.90 21.18 19.90
N GLU A 106 -13.89 20.03 19.25
CA GLU A 106 -15.10 19.33 18.84
C GLU A 106 -15.21 18.00 19.60
N ILE A 107 -16.30 17.85 20.32
CA ILE A 107 -16.67 16.68 21.10
C ILE A 107 -17.91 16.09 20.45
N GLY A 108 -17.79 14.86 19.95
CA GLY A 108 -18.92 14.17 19.39
C GLY A 108 -18.66 12.67 19.30
N PRO A 109 -19.70 11.83 19.30
CA PRO A 109 -19.52 10.39 19.25
C PRO A 109 -18.83 9.92 17.98
N GLN A 110 -18.96 10.64 16.86
CA GLN A 110 -18.15 10.39 15.66
C GLN A 110 -16.66 10.61 15.92
N ARG A 111 -16.30 11.75 16.54
CA ARG A 111 -14.91 12.09 16.88
C ARG A 111 -14.28 11.07 17.84
N TRP A 112 -15.04 10.55 18.80
CA TRP A 112 -14.57 9.53 19.76
C TRP A 112 -14.36 8.15 19.13
N LEU A 113 -15.03 7.86 18.01
CA LEU A 113 -14.84 6.63 17.25
C LEU A 113 -13.66 6.69 16.27
N GLU A 114 -13.16 7.87 15.91
CA GLU A 114 -12.03 8.03 14.96
C GLU A 114 -10.76 7.26 15.38
N PRO A 115 -10.30 7.25 16.65
CA PRO A 115 -9.16 6.43 17.05
C PRO A 115 -9.40 4.93 16.90
N ALA A 116 -10.64 4.47 17.16
CA ALA A 116 -11.01 3.07 16.95
C ALA A 116 -11.05 2.76 15.45
N ALA A 117 -11.52 3.68 14.61
CA ALA A 117 -11.53 3.56 13.15
C ALA A 117 -10.12 3.50 12.58
N ALA A 118 -9.24 4.40 13.02
CA ALA A 118 -7.86 4.38 12.58
C ALA A 118 -7.10 3.14 13.08
N ARG A 119 -7.46 2.58 14.25
CA ARG A 119 -6.93 1.28 14.69
C ARG A 119 -7.40 0.14 13.78
N VAL A 120 -8.70 0.06 13.47
CA VAL A 120 -9.21 -0.99 12.58
C VAL A 120 -8.63 -0.86 11.17
N ALA A 121 -8.43 0.36 10.67
CA ALA A 121 -7.75 0.60 9.40
C ALA A 121 -6.28 0.13 9.43
N ASP A 122 -5.56 0.35 10.55
CA ASP A 122 -4.21 -0.20 10.74
C ASP A 122 -4.20 -1.73 10.81
N ASP A 123 -5.20 -2.34 11.47
CA ASP A 123 -5.37 -3.79 11.52
C ASP A 123 -5.66 -4.38 10.12
N VAL A 124 -6.45 -3.69 9.28
CA VAL A 124 -6.71 -4.07 7.88
C VAL A 124 -5.44 -3.99 7.05
N ALA A 125 -4.68 -2.90 7.15
CA ALA A 125 -3.40 -2.77 6.44
C ALA A 125 -2.36 -3.81 6.92
N ALA A 126 -2.36 -4.12 8.22
CA ALA A 126 -1.53 -5.18 8.79
C ALA A 126 -1.84 -6.55 8.19
N ALA A 127 -3.10 -6.97 8.28
CA ALA A 127 -3.54 -8.27 7.78
C ALA A 127 -3.41 -8.36 6.25
N GLY A 128 -3.65 -7.26 5.53
CA GLY A 128 -3.42 -7.17 4.09
C GLY A 128 -1.95 -7.38 3.71
N ALA A 129 -1.01 -6.75 4.42
CA ALA A 129 0.42 -6.94 4.18
C ALA A 129 0.89 -8.38 4.49
N GLU A 130 0.32 -9.03 5.51
CA GLU A 130 0.58 -10.44 5.83
C GLU A 130 0.02 -11.38 4.76
N ALA A 131 -1.20 -11.13 4.27
CA ALA A 131 -1.79 -11.87 3.15
C ALA A 131 -0.97 -11.70 1.86
N ALA A 132 -0.50 -10.49 1.56
CA ALA A 132 0.37 -10.22 0.42
C ALA A 132 1.73 -10.94 0.55
N ALA A 133 2.32 -10.98 1.75
CA ALA A 133 3.56 -11.72 2.00
C ALA A 133 3.38 -13.23 1.80
N ALA A 134 2.27 -13.80 2.28
CA ALA A 134 1.94 -15.21 2.06
C ALA A 134 1.70 -15.55 0.58
N ALA A 135 0.99 -14.67 -0.13
CA ALA A 135 0.78 -14.80 -1.58
C ALA A 135 2.09 -14.73 -2.37
N LEU A 136 2.98 -13.78 -2.03
CA LEU A 136 4.30 -13.67 -2.63
C LEU A 136 5.14 -14.92 -2.36
N ARG A 137 5.12 -15.44 -1.13
CA ARG A 137 5.84 -16.68 -0.78
C ARG A 137 5.38 -17.85 -1.67
N ARG A 138 4.06 -18.03 -1.84
CA ARG A 138 3.49 -19.04 -2.73
C ARG A 138 3.96 -18.84 -4.17
N GLN A 139 3.85 -17.62 -4.70
CA GLN A 139 4.28 -17.29 -6.06
C GLN A 139 5.77 -17.57 -6.28
N VAL A 140 6.64 -17.15 -5.35
CA VAL A 140 8.08 -17.41 -5.44
C VAL A 140 8.36 -18.91 -5.40
N THR A 141 7.67 -19.68 -4.55
CA THR A 141 7.80 -21.14 -4.54
C THR A 141 7.37 -21.77 -5.87
N GLU A 142 6.23 -21.35 -6.44
CA GLU A 142 5.77 -21.85 -7.74
C GLU A 142 6.76 -21.54 -8.86
N GLN A 143 7.27 -20.30 -8.92
CA GLN A 143 8.27 -19.90 -9.93
C GLN A 143 9.61 -20.60 -9.73
N TYR A 144 10.05 -20.80 -8.49
CA TYR A 144 11.27 -21.52 -8.18
C TYR A 144 11.16 -23.00 -8.60
N LEU A 145 10.03 -23.65 -8.30
CA LEU A 145 9.77 -25.02 -8.74
C LEU A 145 9.72 -25.13 -10.28
N ALA A 146 9.08 -24.18 -10.96
CA ALA A 146 9.03 -24.15 -12.42
C ALA A 146 10.43 -23.94 -13.04
N ALA A 147 11.26 -23.07 -12.46
CA ALA A 147 12.64 -22.87 -12.90
C ALA A 147 13.49 -24.12 -12.66
N ARG A 148 13.37 -24.76 -11.48
CA ARG A 148 14.10 -26.00 -11.20
C ARG A 148 13.65 -27.16 -12.10
N GLU A 149 12.36 -27.26 -12.39
CA GLU A 149 11.82 -28.21 -13.39
C GLU A 149 12.44 -27.97 -14.77
N ALA A 150 12.49 -26.72 -15.23
CA ALA A 150 13.11 -26.38 -16.51
C ALA A 150 14.63 -26.68 -16.54
N ALA A 151 15.33 -26.50 -15.42
CA ALA A 151 16.74 -26.89 -15.29
C ALA A 151 16.93 -28.41 -15.42
N ASP A 152 16.08 -29.21 -14.77
CA ASP A 152 16.15 -30.68 -14.87
C ASP A 152 15.76 -31.17 -16.27
N GLN A 153 14.77 -30.55 -16.91
CA GLN A 153 14.41 -30.84 -18.30
C GLN A 153 15.53 -30.49 -19.28
N ARG A 154 16.24 -29.38 -19.05
CA ARG A 154 17.44 -28.99 -19.81
C ARG A 154 18.57 -30.01 -19.65
N ALA A 155 18.84 -30.44 -18.42
CA ALA A 155 19.85 -31.46 -18.13
C ALA A 155 19.50 -32.79 -18.82
N GLN A 156 18.22 -33.20 -18.75
CA GLN A 156 17.72 -34.40 -19.42
C GLN A 156 17.84 -34.31 -20.94
N ALA A 157 17.45 -33.20 -21.56
CA ALA A 157 17.57 -33.00 -23.01
C ALA A 157 19.03 -33.07 -23.50
N ALA A 158 19.98 -32.56 -22.69
CA ALA A 158 21.41 -32.69 -23.00
C ALA A 158 21.90 -34.15 -22.97
N VAL A 159 21.39 -34.96 -22.02
CA VAL A 159 21.69 -36.41 -21.96
C VAL A 159 21.08 -37.14 -23.16
N GLU A 160 19.85 -36.80 -23.57
CA GLU A 160 19.18 -37.35 -24.74
C GLU A 160 19.94 -37.04 -26.03
N TYR A 161 20.39 -35.80 -26.22
CA TYR A 161 21.22 -35.40 -27.36
C TYR A 161 22.54 -36.19 -27.40
N ALA A 162 23.23 -36.32 -26.25
CA ALA A 162 24.46 -37.11 -26.17
C ALA A 162 24.24 -38.59 -26.53
N ARG A 163 23.11 -39.17 -26.10
CA ARG A 163 22.72 -40.56 -26.42
C ARG A 163 22.41 -40.72 -27.91
N ALA A 164 21.64 -39.80 -28.50
CA ALA A 164 21.33 -39.81 -29.94
C ALA A 164 22.59 -39.70 -30.81
N ARG A 165 23.54 -38.83 -30.43
CA ARG A 165 24.85 -38.69 -31.10
C ARG A 165 25.74 -39.92 -30.95
N ALA A 166 25.67 -40.61 -29.82
CA ALA A 166 26.38 -41.89 -29.64
C ALA A 166 25.79 -42.98 -30.55
N TYR A 167 24.46 -43.04 -30.65
CA TYR A 167 23.77 -43.99 -31.52
C TYR A 167 24.02 -43.73 -33.01
N GLU A 168 24.00 -42.46 -33.46
CA GLU A 168 24.34 -42.07 -34.83
C GLU A 168 25.76 -42.52 -35.23
N ARG A 169 26.75 -42.32 -34.35
CA ARG A 169 28.13 -42.79 -34.58
C ARG A 169 28.19 -44.31 -34.72
N LEU A 170 27.46 -45.06 -33.90
CA LEU A 170 27.38 -46.51 -33.98
C LEU A 170 26.71 -46.97 -35.29
N ALA A 171 25.58 -46.35 -35.66
CA ALA A 171 24.87 -46.67 -36.89
C ALA A 171 25.74 -46.42 -38.13
N ARG A 172 26.48 -45.30 -38.16
CA ARG A 172 27.41 -44.97 -39.24
C ARG A 172 28.55 -45.97 -39.34
N ALA A 173 29.20 -46.29 -38.23
CA ALA A 173 30.28 -47.28 -38.21
C ALA A 173 29.84 -48.66 -38.70
N ARG A 174 28.60 -49.08 -38.39
CA ARG A 174 28.05 -50.34 -38.88
C ARG A 174 27.69 -50.30 -40.37
N ALA A 175 27.15 -49.18 -40.85
CA ALA A 175 26.89 -49.01 -42.28
C ALA A 175 28.19 -49.02 -43.10
N ASP A 176 29.25 -48.36 -42.60
CA ASP A 176 30.58 -48.35 -43.24
C ASP A 176 31.20 -49.77 -43.29
N ALA A 177 30.90 -50.61 -42.29
CA ALA A 177 31.27 -52.02 -42.26
C ALA A 177 30.34 -52.94 -43.09
N GLY A 178 29.31 -52.40 -43.76
CA GLY A 178 28.32 -53.16 -44.50
C GLY A 178 27.35 -53.98 -43.63
N LEU A 179 27.31 -53.73 -42.31
CA LEU A 179 26.52 -54.47 -41.31
C LEU A 179 25.17 -53.80 -40.98
N ALA A 180 24.88 -52.62 -41.52
CA ALA A 180 23.62 -51.91 -41.31
C ALA A 180 23.16 -51.18 -42.58
N SER A 181 21.85 -50.88 -42.66
CA SER A 181 21.26 -50.21 -43.83
C SER A 181 21.56 -48.70 -43.81
N PRO A 182 21.74 -48.05 -44.99
CA PRO A 182 21.76 -46.58 -45.09
C PRO A 182 20.51 -45.90 -44.48
N VAL A 183 19.37 -46.61 -44.44
CA VAL A 183 18.14 -46.12 -43.80
C VAL A 183 18.34 -45.94 -42.29
N ASP A 184 19.10 -46.81 -41.63
CA ASP A 184 19.36 -46.74 -40.20
C ASP A 184 20.22 -45.52 -39.85
N VAL A 185 21.18 -45.16 -40.71
CA VAL A 185 21.96 -43.92 -40.58
C VAL A 185 21.06 -42.69 -40.68
N ARG A 186 20.18 -42.62 -41.69
CA ARG A 186 19.24 -41.49 -41.85
C ARG A 186 18.26 -41.36 -40.69
N ARG A 187 17.83 -42.49 -40.11
CA ARG A 187 16.99 -42.47 -38.89
C ARG A 187 17.75 -41.94 -37.69
N ALA A 188 19.01 -42.35 -37.51
CA ALA A 188 19.84 -41.86 -36.41
C ALA A 188 20.17 -40.37 -36.56
N GLU A 189 20.44 -39.89 -37.78
CA GLU A 189 20.61 -38.46 -38.09
C GLU A 189 19.34 -37.66 -37.72
N ARG A 190 18.15 -38.15 -38.07
CA ARG A 190 16.89 -37.49 -37.66
C ARG A 190 16.75 -37.43 -36.13
N ALA A 191 17.04 -38.52 -35.42
CA ALA A 191 16.97 -38.56 -33.96
C ALA A 191 17.91 -37.54 -33.31
N VAL A 192 19.11 -37.32 -33.87
CA VAL A 192 20.03 -36.27 -33.43
C VAL A 192 19.41 -34.88 -33.61
N LEU A 193 18.82 -34.59 -34.79
CA LEU A 193 18.20 -33.30 -35.07
C LEU A 193 16.98 -33.03 -34.17
N GLU A 194 16.17 -34.07 -33.90
CA GLU A 194 15.04 -33.97 -32.97
C GLU A 194 15.52 -33.70 -31.53
N ALA A 195 16.58 -34.37 -31.08
CA ALA A 195 17.16 -34.16 -29.75
C ALA A 195 17.84 -32.78 -29.61
N GLU A 196 18.50 -32.29 -30.66
CA GLU A 196 19.09 -30.94 -30.68
C GLU A 196 17.99 -29.86 -30.59
N ALA A 197 16.91 -30.03 -31.36
CA ALA A 197 15.75 -29.12 -31.27
C ALA A 197 15.13 -29.13 -29.86
N ALA A 198 15.00 -30.30 -29.24
CA ALA A 198 14.50 -30.42 -27.86
C ALA A 198 15.43 -29.74 -26.85
N GLN A 199 16.75 -29.85 -27.01
CA GLN A 199 17.72 -29.16 -26.15
C GLN A 199 17.62 -27.64 -26.27
N LEU A 200 17.54 -27.11 -27.50
CA LEU A 200 17.36 -25.66 -27.72
C LEU A 200 16.06 -25.14 -27.11
N GLN A 201 14.97 -25.91 -27.22
CA GLN A 201 13.69 -25.57 -26.57
C GLN A 201 13.82 -25.58 -25.04
N ALA A 202 14.50 -26.57 -24.46
CA ALA A 202 14.71 -26.65 -23.02
C ALA A 202 15.61 -25.51 -22.49
N ASP A 203 16.62 -25.10 -23.25
CA ASP A 203 17.45 -23.93 -22.95
C ASP A 203 16.61 -22.63 -22.93
N GLY A 204 15.72 -22.47 -23.92
CA GLY A 204 14.78 -21.34 -23.97
C GLY A 204 13.79 -21.34 -22.80
N ALA A 205 13.24 -22.51 -22.45
CA ALA A 205 12.33 -22.68 -21.32
C ALA A 205 13.01 -22.36 -19.97
N TRP A 206 14.27 -22.77 -19.79
CA TRP A 206 15.09 -22.43 -18.63
C TRP A 206 15.25 -20.91 -18.48
N ARG A 207 15.65 -20.20 -19.55
CA ARG A 207 15.81 -18.73 -19.52
C ARG A 207 14.48 -18.03 -19.21
N ALA A 208 13.39 -18.48 -19.82
CA ALA A 208 12.06 -17.92 -19.56
C ALA A 208 11.62 -18.13 -18.10
N ALA A 209 11.84 -19.32 -17.54
CA ALA A 209 11.51 -19.63 -16.15
C ALA A 209 12.39 -18.82 -15.17
N LEU A 210 13.68 -18.67 -15.46
CA LEU A 210 14.60 -17.85 -14.67
C LEU A 210 14.20 -16.37 -14.66
N ALA A 211 13.82 -15.82 -15.82
CA ALA A 211 13.30 -14.45 -15.91
C ALA A 211 11.98 -14.26 -15.14
N ALA A 212 11.09 -15.27 -15.17
CA ALA A 212 9.86 -15.25 -14.39
C ALA A 212 10.12 -15.28 -12.88
N LEU A 213 11.09 -16.10 -12.43
CA LEU A 213 11.56 -16.10 -11.05
C LEU A 213 12.16 -14.74 -10.67
N GLY A 214 13.05 -14.18 -11.48
CA GLY A 214 13.66 -12.87 -11.22
C GLY A 214 12.62 -11.76 -11.04
N ARG A 215 11.56 -11.76 -11.87
CA ARG A 215 10.43 -10.84 -11.73
C ARG A 215 9.70 -11.01 -10.40
N ALA A 216 9.48 -12.24 -9.95
CA ALA A 216 8.85 -12.52 -8.66
C ALA A 216 9.74 -12.08 -7.47
N LEU A 217 11.06 -12.27 -7.58
CA LEU A 217 12.03 -11.82 -6.56
C LEU A 217 12.21 -10.29 -6.54
N GLY A 218 11.95 -9.62 -7.66
CA GLY A 218 12.24 -8.20 -7.84
C GLY A 218 13.68 -7.90 -8.27
N VAL A 219 14.43 -8.91 -8.72
CA VAL A 219 15.81 -8.77 -9.21
C VAL A 219 16.10 -9.58 -10.46
N PRO A 220 16.91 -9.05 -11.38
CA PRO A 220 17.39 -9.83 -12.52
C PRO A 220 18.31 -10.96 -12.02
N LEU A 221 18.16 -12.14 -12.61
CA LEU A 221 18.98 -13.32 -12.31
C LEU A 221 19.86 -13.66 -13.53
N PRO A 222 21.13 -14.03 -13.33
CA PRO A 222 22.03 -14.39 -14.42
C PRO A 222 21.78 -15.81 -14.93
N ASP A 223 21.94 -16.04 -16.24
CA ASP A 223 21.81 -17.36 -16.89
C ASP A 223 22.70 -18.46 -16.29
N SER A 224 23.80 -18.08 -15.61
CA SER A 224 24.74 -18.97 -14.93
C SER A 224 24.31 -19.42 -13.54
N LEU A 225 23.14 -18.96 -13.05
CA LEU A 225 22.64 -19.28 -11.72
C LEU A 225 22.37 -20.78 -11.56
N GLU A 226 22.86 -21.35 -10.46
CA GLU A 226 22.52 -22.72 -10.05
C GLU A 226 21.42 -22.70 -8.97
N LEU A 227 20.31 -23.43 -9.21
CA LEU A 227 19.25 -23.61 -8.21
C LEU A 227 19.57 -24.83 -7.34
N ALA A 228 19.99 -24.58 -6.11
CA ALA A 228 20.62 -25.58 -5.26
C ALA A 228 19.64 -26.48 -4.48
N THR A 229 18.34 -26.15 -4.43
CA THR A 229 17.37 -26.92 -3.64
C THR A 229 17.07 -28.27 -4.30
N GLN A 230 17.15 -29.33 -3.51
CA GLN A 230 16.75 -30.68 -3.90
C GLN A 230 15.30 -30.95 -3.46
N PHE A 231 14.58 -31.70 -4.29
CA PHE A 231 13.14 -31.90 -4.14
C PHE A 231 12.81 -33.40 -4.09
N ASP A 232 13.05 -34.00 -2.93
CA ASP A 232 12.73 -35.40 -2.68
C ASP A 232 11.25 -35.60 -2.37
N VAL A 233 10.71 -36.74 -2.78
CA VAL A 233 9.29 -37.04 -2.62
C VAL A 233 9.07 -37.71 -1.27
N PHE A 234 8.27 -37.07 -0.39
CA PHE A 234 8.02 -37.52 0.98
C PHE A 234 6.53 -37.84 1.22
N PRO A 235 6.17 -38.64 2.25
CA PRO A 235 4.76 -38.85 2.62
C PRO A 235 4.19 -37.60 3.31
N LEU A 236 2.91 -37.28 3.08
CA LEU A 236 2.25 -36.15 3.74
C LEU A 236 2.19 -36.39 5.27
N PRO A 237 2.75 -35.48 6.10
CA PRO A 237 2.95 -35.75 7.53
C PRO A 237 1.71 -35.54 8.41
N LEU A 238 0.68 -34.83 7.92
CA LEU A 238 -0.51 -34.46 8.69
C LEU A 238 -1.78 -34.93 7.98
N PRO A 239 -2.82 -35.40 8.70
CA PRO A 239 -4.10 -35.73 8.10
C PRO A 239 -4.89 -34.47 7.70
N TYR A 240 -5.81 -34.63 6.74
CA TYR A 240 -6.64 -33.55 6.20
C TYR A 240 -7.34 -32.70 7.28
N GLU A 241 -8.00 -33.32 8.26
CA GLU A 241 -8.74 -32.58 9.30
C GLU A 241 -7.85 -31.66 10.15
N GLU A 242 -6.60 -32.06 10.39
CA GLU A 242 -5.65 -31.21 11.12
C GLU A 242 -5.22 -30.01 10.27
N LEU A 243 -4.98 -30.23 8.97
CA LEU A 243 -4.67 -29.14 8.03
C LEU A 243 -5.83 -28.16 7.89
N ARG A 244 -7.07 -28.65 7.85
CA ARG A 244 -8.29 -27.82 7.80
C ARG A 244 -8.41 -26.92 9.01
N ARG A 245 -8.28 -27.49 10.23
CA ARG A 245 -8.31 -26.71 11.48
C ARG A 245 -7.22 -25.63 11.52
N ARG A 246 -6.01 -25.95 11.05
CA ARG A 246 -4.91 -24.98 11.00
C ARG A 246 -5.14 -23.88 9.96
N ALA A 247 -5.63 -24.24 8.77
CA ALA A 247 -5.96 -23.29 7.71
C ALA A 247 -6.97 -22.24 8.19
N GLU A 248 -8.07 -22.66 8.81
CA GLU A 248 -9.10 -21.75 9.34
C GLU A 248 -8.59 -20.82 10.45
N ALA A 249 -7.62 -21.28 11.23
CA ALA A 249 -7.04 -20.55 12.36
C ALA A 249 -5.93 -19.58 11.94
N ILE A 250 -5.07 -19.97 11.01
CA ILE A 250 -3.79 -19.29 10.72
C ILE A 250 -3.79 -18.59 9.35
N SER A 251 -4.72 -18.89 8.44
CA SER A 251 -4.72 -18.34 7.07
C SER A 251 -4.64 -16.81 7.04
N PRO A 252 -3.56 -16.23 6.47
CA PRO A 252 -3.40 -14.78 6.35
C PRO A 252 -4.47 -14.15 5.46
N ALA A 253 -4.91 -14.85 4.41
CA ALA A 253 -5.98 -14.38 3.53
C ALA A 253 -7.30 -14.23 4.29
N LEU A 254 -7.65 -15.20 5.15
CA LEU A 254 -8.86 -15.15 5.96
C LEU A 254 -8.76 -14.08 7.06
N ALA A 255 -7.59 -13.86 7.64
CA ALA A 255 -7.35 -12.78 8.59
C ALA A 255 -7.60 -11.39 7.97
N ALA A 256 -7.18 -11.17 6.72
CA ALA A 256 -7.43 -9.92 5.99
C ALA A 256 -8.92 -9.68 5.74
N ILE A 257 -9.67 -10.72 5.37
CA ILE A 257 -11.13 -10.64 5.18
C ILE A 257 -11.85 -10.34 6.50
N ARG A 258 -11.47 -11.02 7.58
CA ARG A 258 -11.99 -10.76 8.94
C ARG A 258 -11.74 -9.32 9.39
N ALA A 259 -10.57 -8.76 9.09
CA ALA A 259 -10.24 -7.37 9.40
C ALA A 259 -11.16 -6.39 8.64
N ARG A 260 -11.42 -6.65 7.34
CA ARG A 260 -12.37 -5.84 6.53
C ARG A 260 -13.83 -5.97 7.01
N ARG A 261 -14.23 -7.14 7.53
CA ARG A 261 -15.54 -7.30 8.18
C ARG A 261 -15.65 -6.42 9.42
N ARG A 262 -14.64 -6.42 10.30
CA ARG A 262 -14.59 -5.53 11.48
C ARG A 262 -14.64 -4.05 11.09
N GLN A 263 -14.02 -3.67 9.98
CA GLN A 263 -14.11 -2.32 9.43
C GLN A 263 -15.57 -1.96 9.08
N SER A 264 -16.27 -2.84 8.38
CA SER A 264 -17.68 -2.64 8.00
C SER A 264 -18.60 -2.56 9.22
N GLU A 265 -18.38 -3.39 10.25
CA GLU A 265 -19.11 -3.31 11.52
C GLU A 265 -18.91 -1.97 12.25
N LEU A 266 -17.69 -1.42 12.17
CA LEU A 266 -17.40 -0.12 12.77
C LEU A 266 -18.09 1.01 12.02
N GLU A 267 -18.23 0.92 10.70
CA GLU A 267 -19.01 1.89 9.91
C GLU A 267 -20.49 1.91 10.33
N VAL A 268 -21.07 0.77 10.74
CA VAL A 268 -22.40 0.76 11.36
C VAL A 268 -22.42 1.59 12.64
N ARG A 269 -21.39 1.49 13.48
CA ARG A 269 -21.28 2.28 14.71
C ARG A 269 -21.10 3.78 14.40
N ARG A 270 -20.31 4.14 13.38
CA ARG A 270 -20.16 5.53 12.92
C ARG A 270 -21.46 6.10 12.37
N ALA A 271 -22.21 5.32 11.58
CA ALA A 271 -23.51 5.71 11.08
C ALA A 271 -24.55 5.88 12.22
N ARG A 272 -24.50 5.04 13.26
CA ARG A 272 -25.31 5.24 14.49
C ARG A 272 -24.89 6.50 15.25
N ALA A 273 -23.60 6.80 15.31
CA ALA A 273 -23.09 8.01 15.97
C ALA A 273 -23.61 9.30 15.32
N ALA A 274 -23.94 9.29 14.03
CA ALA A 274 -24.55 10.45 13.33
C ALA A 274 -25.93 10.87 13.87
N TYR A 275 -26.59 10.03 14.68
CA TYR A 275 -27.87 10.37 15.31
C TYR A 275 -27.75 11.23 16.56
N TRP A 276 -26.55 11.25 17.16
CA TRP A 276 -26.25 12.00 18.36
C TRP A 276 -25.79 13.42 18.03
N PRO A 277 -26.00 14.38 18.95
CA PRO A 277 -25.53 15.75 18.76
C PRO A 277 -24.00 15.84 18.82
N THR A 278 -23.47 16.87 18.19
CA THR A 278 -22.08 17.29 18.36
C THR A 278 -22.02 18.53 19.23
N ILE A 279 -20.98 18.62 20.05
CA ILE A 279 -20.69 19.75 20.93
C ILE A 279 -19.38 20.37 20.45
N SER A 280 -19.37 21.65 20.12
CA SER A 280 -18.14 22.37 19.83
C SER A 280 -17.92 23.52 20.80
N LEU A 281 -16.69 23.65 21.27
CA LEU A 281 -16.22 24.74 22.11
C LEU A 281 -15.24 25.57 21.29
N ASN A 282 -15.56 26.85 21.08
CA ASN A 282 -14.66 27.82 20.48
C ASN A 282 -14.33 28.87 21.53
N VAL A 283 -13.06 29.02 21.87
CA VAL A 283 -12.57 30.10 22.73
C VAL A 283 -11.66 30.98 21.89
N GLY A 284 -12.01 32.24 21.72
CA GLY A 284 -11.31 33.17 20.84
C GLY A 284 -10.86 34.40 21.59
N TRP A 285 -9.62 34.79 21.36
CA TRP A 285 -9.10 36.09 21.71
C TRP A 285 -8.62 36.79 20.44
N THR A 286 -9.13 37.99 20.22
CA THR A 286 -8.85 38.79 19.04
C THR A 286 -8.27 40.13 19.44
N GLY A 287 -7.49 40.70 18.53
CA GLY A 287 -7.07 42.08 18.63
C GLY A 287 -6.92 42.64 17.24
N SER A 288 -7.42 43.85 17.04
CA SER A 288 -7.37 44.53 15.76
C SER A 288 -6.83 45.94 15.90
N VAL A 289 -6.21 46.45 14.84
CA VAL A 289 -5.85 47.86 14.72
C VAL A 289 -6.11 48.31 13.29
N TYR A 290 -6.73 49.49 13.17
CA TYR A 290 -7.09 50.10 11.90
C TYR A 290 -6.26 51.37 11.71
N ARG A 291 -5.73 51.55 10.50
CA ARG A 291 -5.02 52.75 10.09
C ARG A 291 -5.68 53.32 8.85
N PRO A 292 -6.32 54.50 8.92
CA PRO A 292 -6.77 55.18 7.71
C PRO A 292 -5.58 55.49 6.80
N VAL A 293 -5.75 55.31 5.49
CA VAL A 293 -4.72 55.66 4.50
C VAL A 293 -4.62 57.18 4.35
N ASP A 294 -5.76 57.85 4.41
CA ASP A 294 -5.89 59.30 4.47
C ASP A 294 -6.68 59.70 5.72
N LEU A 295 -6.11 60.63 6.49
CA LEU A 295 -6.71 61.15 7.72
C LEU A 295 -7.76 62.22 7.45
N ASP A 296 -7.72 62.90 6.30
CA ASP A 296 -8.55 64.07 6.04
C ASP A 296 -10.06 63.74 6.05
N PRO A 297 -10.55 62.66 5.41
CA PRO A 297 -11.97 62.29 5.50
C PRO A 297 -12.39 61.89 6.93
N VAL A 298 -11.49 61.29 7.71
CA VAL A 298 -11.75 60.92 9.11
C VAL A 298 -11.86 62.15 10.00
N VAL A 299 -10.93 63.11 9.85
CA VAL A 299 -10.93 64.40 10.55
C VAL A 299 -12.20 65.18 10.20
N ARG A 300 -12.55 65.28 8.91
CA ARG A 300 -13.79 65.96 8.47
C ARG A 300 -15.04 65.35 9.13
N ASN A 301 -15.14 64.02 9.16
CA ASN A 301 -16.27 63.32 9.77
C ASN A 301 -16.37 63.58 11.28
N GLN A 302 -15.25 63.59 11.99
CA GLN A 302 -15.22 63.88 13.43
C GLN A 302 -15.53 65.35 13.73
N LEU A 303 -14.99 66.30 12.95
CA LEU A 303 -15.30 67.73 13.08
C LEU A 303 -16.77 68.03 12.78
N ALA A 304 -17.38 67.36 11.79
CA ALA A 304 -18.82 67.47 11.53
C ALA A 304 -19.66 66.99 12.73
N SER A 305 -19.20 65.96 13.44
CA SER A 305 -19.86 65.51 14.67
C SER A 305 -19.72 66.50 15.82
N VAL A 306 -18.51 67.05 16.01
CA VAL A 306 -18.25 68.08 17.04
C VAL A 306 -19.02 69.37 16.73
N GLY A 307 -19.14 69.73 15.45
CA GLY A 307 -19.92 70.90 15.01
C GLY A 307 -21.42 70.81 15.35
N ARG A 308 -22.01 69.60 15.35
CA ARG A 308 -23.39 69.40 15.83
C ARG A 308 -23.50 69.63 17.33
N ALA A 309 -22.58 69.05 18.12
CA ALA A 309 -22.53 69.28 19.57
C ALA A 309 -22.30 70.76 19.92
N TYR A 310 -21.49 71.46 19.12
CA TYR A 310 -21.29 72.90 19.24
C TYR A 310 -22.58 73.69 18.98
N ALA A 311 -23.32 73.37 17.92
CA ALA A 311 -24.59 74.01 17.61
C ALA A 311 -25.65 73.75 18.69
N GLU A 312 -25.72 72.52 19.23
CA GLU A 312 -26.59 72.16 20.35
C GLU A 312 -26.23 72.94 21.62
N CYS A 313 -24.93 73.02 21.95
CA CYS A 313 -24.44 73.81 23.07
C CYS A 313 -24.80 75.30 22.93
N GLN A 314 -24.61 75.88 21.74
CA GLN A 314 -24.98 77.29 21.51
C GLN A 314 -26.48 77.53 21.66
N THR A 315 -27.30 76.58 21.22
CA THR A 315 -28.75 76.66 21.36
C THR A 315 -29.15 76.61 22.84
N ASP A 316 -28.59 75.70 23.64
CA ASP A 316 -28.81 75.63 25.10
C ASP A 316 -28.30 76.90 25.81
N ALA A 317 -27.12 77.40 25.42
CA ALA A 317 -26.53 78.62 25.94
C ALA A 317 -27.43 79.85 25.70
N GLU A 318 -28.02 79.97 24.50
CA GLU A 318 -28.94 81.06 24.17
C GLU A 318 -30.25 80.96 24.97
N VAL A 319 -30.81 79.76 25.13
CA VAL A 319 -32.00 79.55 25.96
C VAL A 319 -31.73 79.92 27.42
N ARG A 320 -30.64 79.43 28.00
CA ARG A 320 -30.27 79.73 29.40
C ARG A 320 -30.01 81.20 29.64
N ARG A 321 -29.36 81.88 28.69
CA ARG A 321 -29.13 83.32 28.73
C ARG A 321 -30.43 84.11 28.80
N ARG A 322 -31.46 83.69 28.06
CA ARG A 322 -32.79 84.32 28.07
C ARG A 322 -33.57 84.09 29.37
N VAL A 323 -33.28 83.02 30.10
CA VAL A 323 -33.97 82.64 31.35
C VAL A 323 -33.13 82.98 32.61
N GLY A 324 -31.97 83.66 32.44
CA GLY A 324 -31.13 84.11 33.56
C GLY A 324 -30.34 82.98 34.25
N LEU A 325 -30.13 81.85 33.58
CA LEU A 325 -29.37 80.71 34.11
C LEU A 325 -27.88 80.80 33.71
N PRO A 326 -26.96 80.15 34.45
CA PRO A 326 -25.55 80.05 34.07
C PRO A 326 -25.37 79.44 32.67
N VAL A 327 -24.55 80.09 31.85
CA VAL A 327 -24.32 79.74 30.44
C VAL A 327 -23.10 78.80 30.32
N PRO A 328 -23.20 77.66 29.60
CA PRO A 328 -22.06 76.78 29.36
C PRO A 328 -21.05 77.40 28.40
N ASP A 329 -19.75 77.08 28.59
CA ASP A 329 -18.70 77.46 27.64
C ASP A 329 -18.69 76.53 26.42
N CYS A 330 -19.26 77.01 25.32
CA CYS A 330 -19.31 76.27 24.07
C CYS A 330 -18.03 76.41 23.22
N GLN A 331 -17.12 77.35 23.51
CA GLN A 331 -15.97 77.61 22.65
C GLN A 331 -15.00 76.41 22.60
N ALA A 332 -14.92 75.62 23.67
CA ALA A 332 -14.17 74.37 23.72
C ALA A 332 -14.62 73.32 22.68
N LEU A 333 -15.83 73.46 22.13
CA LEU A 333 -16.38 72.59 21.09
C LEU A 333 -16.37 73.23 19.69
N ASN A 334 -15.79 74.43 19.53
CA ASN A 334 -15.83 75.16 18.27
C ASN A 334 -15.05 74.39 17.18
N PRO A 335 -15.71 73.84 16.14
CA PRO A 335 -15.03 73.04 15.11
C PRO A 335 -14.10 73.88 14.23
N ALA A 336 -14.19 75.21 14.26
CA ALA A 336 -13.32 76.13 13.54
C ALA A 336 -12.04 76.50 14.33
N ASP A 337 -11.92 76.09 15.59
CA ASP A 337 -10.71 76.34 16.40
C ASP A 337 -9.51 75.52 15.86
N PRO A 338 -8.42 76.17 15.40
CA PRO A 338 -7.22 75.48 14.93
C PRO A 338 -6.58 74.58 15.99
N ALA A 339 -6.68 74.94 17.28
CA ALA A 339 -6.11 74.14 18.36
C ALA A 339 -6.86 72.81 18.51
N LEU A 340 -8.19 72.83 18.45
CA LEU A 340 -9.03 71.65 18.45
C LEU A 340 -8.75 70.74 17.24
N GLN A 341 -8.65 71.32 16.04
CA GLN A 341 -8.35 70.57 14.81
C GLN A 341 -6.96 69.91 14.87
N ALA A 342 -5.94 70.63 15.35
CA ALA A 342 -4.58 70.12 15.51
C ALA A 342 -4.53 69.01 16.57
N ALA A 343 -5.21 69.17 17.70
CA ALA A 343 -5.30 68.16 18.75
C ALA A 343 -6.00 66.88 18.24
N LEU A 344 -7.08 67.02 17.47
CA LEU A 344 -7.80 65.91 16.86
C LEU A 344 -6.92 65.14 15.87
N ARG A 345 -6.22 65.86 14.98
CA ARG A 345 -5.31 65.25 13.99
C ARG A 345 -4.14 64.54 14.67
N ALA A 346 -3.53 65.14 15.68
CA ALA A 346 -2.43 64.54 16.45
C ALA A 346 -2.88 63.25 17.15
N ARG A 347 -4.08 63.24 17.73
CA ARG A 347 -4.68 62.03 18.33
C ARG A 347 -4.86 60.91 17.29
N LEU A 348 -5.44 61.21 16.13
CA LEU A 348 -5.64 60.22 15.06
C LEU A 348 -4.32 59.70 14.48
N GLN A 349 -3.28 60.54 14.38
CA GLN A 349 -1.94 60.12 13.97
C GLN A 349 -1.29 59.19 15.00
N ALA A 350 -1.42 59.50 16.30
CA ALA A 350 -0.95 58.63 17.37
C ALA A 350 -1.67 57.27 17.33
N ASP A 351 -2.99 57.28 17.09
CA ASP A 351 -3.77 56.06 16.92
C ASP A 351 -3.32 55.24 15.71
N ALA A 352 -3.12 55.89 14.56
CA ALA A 352 -2.62 55.30 13.32
C ALA A 352 -1.21 54.68 13.46
N SER A 353 -0.35 55.24 14.34
CA SER A 353 1.01 54.76 14.57
C SER A 353 1.10 53.39 15.25
N ARG A 354 -0.02 52.92 15.82
CA ARG A 354 -0.12 51.59 16.45
C ARG A 354 -0.11 50.45 15.42
N TYR A 355 -0.52 50.73 14.18
CA TYR A 355 -0.46 49.76 13.10
C TYR A 355 1.01 49.41 12.73
N PRO A 356 1.33 48.14 12.41
CA PRO A 356 0.42 47.01 12.37
C PRO A 356 0.40 46.13 13.62
N PHE A 357 1.37 46.27 14.53
CA PHE A 357 1.62 45.25 15.57
C PHE A 357 1.11 45.62 16.97
N ARG A 358 0.79 46.89 17.23
CA ARG A 358 0.20 47.31 18.50
C ARG A 358 -1.32 47.33 18.33
N PHE A 359 -1.95 46.26 18.78
CA PHE A 359 -3.39 46.06 18.65
C PHE A 359 -4.11 46.35 19.97
N ASP A 360 -5.38 46.73 19.85
CA ASP A 360 -6.27 46.79 21.01
C ASP A 360 -6.81 45.39 21.28
N ARG A 361 -6.68 44.94 22.52
CA ARG A 361 -7.13 43.61 22.95
C ARG A 361 -8.65 43.65 23.07
N GLU A 362 -9.33 42.85 22.26
CA GLU A 362 -10.77 42.65 22.44
C GLU A 362 -10.99 41.67 23.62
N PRO A 363 -12.13 41.73 24.31
CA PRO A 363 -12.50 40.73 25.32
C PRO A 363 -12.43 39.32 24.73
N TRP A 364 -11.97 38.37 25.53
CA TRP A 364 -12.04 36.97 25.12
C TRP A 364 -13.52 36.57 24.97
N SER A 365 -13.80 35.71 24.00
CA SER A 365 -15.12 35.14 23.76
C SER A 365 -15.03 33.62 23.89
N ALA A 366 -16.06 33.01 24.46
CA ALA A 366 -16.22 31.56 24.45
C ALA A 366 -17.62 31.22 23.97
N GLN A 367 -17.71 30.29 23.04
CA GLN A 367 -18.96 29.82 22.46
C GLN A 367 -19.01 28.30 22.54
N LEU A 368 -20.00 27.80 23.28
CA LEU A 368 -20.39 26.39 23.28
C LEU A 368 -21.57 26.22 22.31
N THR A 369 -21.40 25.39 21.29
CA THR A 369 -22.45 25.12 20.30
C THR A 369 -22.86 23.65 20.40
N LEU A 370 -24.15 23.41 20.63
CA LEU A 370 -24.77 22.08 20.53
C LEU A 370 -25.50 21.97 19.19
N SER A 371 -25.06 21.08 18.32
CA SER A 371 -25.69 20.82 17.03
C SER A 371 -26.40 19.46 17.05
N TRP A 372 -27.73 19.48 17.06
CA TRP A 372 -28.54 18.27 16.92
C TRP A 372 -29.44 18.37 15.68
N PRO A 373 -29.05 17.78 14.55
CA PRO A 373 -29.93 17.73 13.40
C PRO A 373 -31.13 16.83 13.73
N VAL A 374 -32.34 17.40 13.78
CA VAL A 374 -33.58 16.64 14.07
C VAL A 374 -34.06 15.94 12.81
N PHE A 375 -34.18 16.66 11.69
CA PHE A 375 -34.58 16.11 10.39
C PHE A 375 -33.50 16.39 9.33
N THR A 376 -33.07 15.34 8.63
CA THR A 376 -32.00 15.40 7.62
C THR A 376 -32.46 14.89 6.25
N GLY A 377 -33.77 14.85 5.97
CA GLY A 377 -34.31 14.27 4.75
C GLY A 377 -33.98 12.77 4.61
N PHE A 378 -34.11 12.00 5.70
CA PHE A 378 -33.81 10.55 5.77
C PHE A 378 -32.36 10.11 5.47
N ARG A 379 -31.44 11.03 5.14
CA ARG A 379 -30.03 10.75 4.86
C ARG A 379 -29.32 9.89 5.92
N ARG A 380 -29.51 10.17 7.21
CA ARG A 380 -28.93 9.36 8.30
C ARG A 380 -29.45 7.93 8.33
N ARG A 381 -30.74 7.73 8.03
CA ARG A 381 -31.35 6.40 7.94
C ARG A 381 -30.78 5.64 6.74
N ALA A 382 -30.67 6.30 5.59
CA ALA A 382 -30.05 5.72 4.40
C ALA A 382 -28.60 5.30 4.67
N GLN A 383 -27.79 6.16 5.29
CA GLN A 383 -26.40 5.85 5.68
C GLN A 383 -26.31 4.67 6.66
N LEU A 384 -27.20 4.60 7.65
CA LEU A 384 -27.23 3.48 8.60
C LEU A 384 -27.65 2.16 7.95
N VAL A 385 -28.66 2.19 7.08
CA VAL A 385 -29.09 1.00 6.33
C VAL A 385 -27.96 0.55 5.40
N GLN A 386 -27.34 1.46 4.66
CA GLN A 386 -26.20 1.16 3.79
C GLN A 386 -25.05 0.51 4.57
N ALA A 387 -24.67 1.08 5.72
CA ALA A 387 -23.60 0.53 6.54
C ALA A 387 -23.95 -0.88 7.08
N ARG A 388 -25.22 -1.13 7.43
CA ARG A 388 -25.66 -2.47 7.88
C ARG A 388 -25.58 -3.48 6.75
N VAL A 389 -26.12 -3.15 5.58
CA VAL A 389 -26.03 -4.01 4.39
C VAL A 389 -24.57 -4.29 4.06
N SER A 390 -23.70 -3.28 4.06
CA SER A 390 -22.27 -3.48 3.83
C SER A 390 -21.59 -4.37 4.89
N ALA A 391 -22.01 -4.32 6.15
CA ALA A 391 -21.51 -5.22 7.20
C ALA A 391 -22.03 -6.66 7.03
N ASP A 392 -23.29 -6.83 6.65
CA ASP A 392 -23.89 -8.13 6.37
C ASP A 392 -23.25 -8.76 5.13
N ASP A 393 -23.05 -7.98 4.06
CA ASP A 393 -22.33 -8.40 2.85
C ASP A 393 -20.90 -8.83 3.18
N ALA A 394 -20.20 -8.09 4.05
CA ALA A 394 -18.85 -8.46 4.50
C ALA A 394 -18.84 -9.78 5.31
N ALA A 395 -19.90 -10.08 6.06
CA ALA A 395 -20.04 -11.37 6.75
C ALA A 395 -20.30 -12.53 5.77
N TRP A 396 -21.13 -12.31 4.76
CA TRP A 396 -21.33 -13.29 3.69
C TRP A 396 -20.08 -13.50 2.84
N GLN A 397 -19.30 -12.44 2.60
CA GLN A 397 -17.99 -12.54 1.97
C GLN A 397 -17.03 -13.39 2.82
N GLU A 398 -16.93 -13.17 4.13
CA GLU A 398 -16.13 -14.04 5.00
C GLU A 398 -16.57 -15.51 4.88
N ARG A 399 -17.88 -15.78 4.94
CA ARG A 399 -18.40 -17.14 4.82
C ARG A 399 -18.05 -17.78 3.48
N ARG A 400 -18.15 -17.04 2.38
CA ARG A 400 -17.74 -17.49 1.04
C ARG A 400 -16.27 -17.86 0.99
N GLU A 401 -15.40 -17.01 1.55
CA GLU A 401 -13.95 -17.26 1.54
C GLU A 401 -13.57 -18.45 2.43
N VAL A 402 -14.27 -18.68 3.55
CA VAL A 402 -14.09 -19.90 4.36
C VAL A 402 -14.42 -21.15 3.55
N LEU A 403 -15.59 -21.19 2.91
CA LEU A 403 -16.00 -22.34 2.10
C LEU A 403 -15.08 -22.55 0.89
N ALA A 404 -14.60 -21.45 0.28
CA ALA A 404 -13.63 -21.52 -0.81
C ALA A 404 -12.28 -22.10 -0.33
N LEU A 405 -11.80 -21.67 0.84
CA LEU A 405 -10.58 -22.20 1.46
C LEU A 405 -10.72 -23.69 1.77
N GLU A 406 -11.84 -24.12 2.35
CA GLU A 406 -12.11 -25.54 2.62
C GLU A 406 -12.08 -26.38 1.33
N THR A 407 -12.72 -25.89 0.27
CA THR A 407 -12.75 -26.55 -1.04
C THR A 407 -11.36 -26.61 -1.67
N GLN A 408 -10.64 -25.49 -1.70
CA GLN A 408 -9.28 -25.41 -2.23
C GLN A 408 -8.31 -26.31 -1.46
N LEU A 409 -8.43 -26.36 -0.13
CA LEU A 409 -7.60 -27.22 0.70
C LEU A 409 -7.90 -28.70 0.43
N ARG A 410 -9.18 -29.05 0.26
CA ARG A 410 -9.59 -30.42 -0.09
C ARG A 410 -9.02 -30.84 -1.43
N THR A 411 -9.17 -30.00 -2.46
CA THR A 411 -8.61 -30.25 -3.79
C THR A 411 -7.08 -30.36 -3.73
N ALA A 412 -6.39 -29.44 -3.07
CA ALA A 412 -4.92 -29.50 -2.95
C ALA A 412 -4.43 -30.74 -2.20
N TRP A 413 -5.18 -31.21 -1.20
CA TRP A 413 -4.89 -32.46 -0.49
C TRP A 413 -5.04 -33.69 -1.41
N ASP A 414 -6.17 -33.78 -2.11
CA ASP A 414 -6.43 -34.89 -3.03
C ASP A 414 -5.42 -34.87 -4.20
N ASP A 415 -5.08 -33.70 -4.74
CA ASP A 415 -4.06 -33.50 -5.77
C ASP A 415 -2.67 -33.93 -5.30
N ALA A 416 -2.29 -33.61 -4.05
CA ALA A 416 -1.01 -34.03 -3.49
C ALA A 416 -0.92 -35.56 -3.36
N GLN A 417 -2.01 -36.22 -2.94
CA GLN A 417 -2.08 -37.68 -2.85
C GLN A 417 -2.02 -38.34 -4.25
N GLN A 418 -2.76 -37.79 -5.22
CA GLN A 418 -2.74 -38.27 -6.60
C GLN A 418 -1.38 -38.07 -7.27
N ALA A 419 -0.77 -36.89 -7.09
CA ALA A 419 0.54 -36.59 -7.63
C ALA A 419 1.62 -37.52 -7.03
N ARG A 420 1.51 -37.86 -5.74
CA ARG A 420 2.39 -38.84 -5.12
C ARG A 420 2.30 -40.22 -5.77
N ALA A 421 1.08 -40.74 -5.94
CA ALA A 421 0.86 -42.02 -6.61
C ALA A 421 1.33 -42.00 -8.08
N SER A 422 1.20 -40.85 -8.75
CA SER A 422 1.69 -40.64 -10.12
C SER A 422 3.22 -40.73 -10.18
N VAL A 423 3.95 -40.14 -9.22
CA VAL A 423 5.42 -40.30 -9.14
C VAL A 423 5.81 -41.78 -9.05
N ASP A 424 5.20 -42.52 -8.12
CA ASP A 424 5.54 -43.94 -7.91
C ASP A 424 5.27 -44.78 -9.18
N LEU A 425 4.24 -44.43 -9.96
CA LEU A 425 3.95 -45.04 -11.26
C LEU A 425 5.01 -44.67 -12.32
N GLN A 426 5.35 -43.39 -12.45
CA GLN A 426 6.34 -42.93 -13.44
C GLN A 426 7.74 -43.50 -13.16
N GLU A 427 8.11 -43.67 -11.89
CA GLU A 427 9.37 -44.32 -11.52
C GLU A 427 9.45 -45.77 -12.02
N ARG A 428 8.36 -46.54 -11.88
CA ARG A 428 8.26 -47.91 -12.42
C ARG A 428 8.31 -47.92 -13.95
N LEU A 429 7.64 -46.97 -14.61
CA LEU A 429 7.68 -46.85 -16.08
C LEU A 429 9.09 -46.53 -16.60
N VAL A 430 9.84 -45.66 -15.92
CA VAL A 430 11.26 -45.42 -16.27
C VAL A 430 12.09 -46.69 -16.10
N ALA A 431 11.87 -47.46 -15.03
CA ALA A 431 12.58 -48.72 -14.82
C ALA A 431 12.31 -49.73 -15.95
N VAL A 432 11.05 -49.87 -16.37
CA VAL A 432 10.66 -50.74 -17.50
C VAL A 432 11.25 -50.24 -18.82
N ALA A 433 11.08 -48.95 -19.15
CA ALA A 433 11.60 -48.38 -20.41
C ALA A 433 13.14 -48.45 -20.50
N ARG A 434 13.84 -48.37 -19.35
CA ARG A 434 15.29 -48.52 -19.30
C ARG A 434 15.72 -49.96 -19.60
N GLU A 435 14.98 -50.93 -19.10
CA GLU A 435 15.23 -52.35 -19.39
C GLU A 435 14.89 -52.68 -20.85
N GLU A 436 13.80 -52.14 -21.41
CA GLU A 436 13.47 -52.26 -22.84
C GLU A 436 14.58 -51.71 -23.72
N LEU A 437 15.12 -50.53 -23.39
CA LEU A 437 16.26 -49.97 -24.11
C LEU A 437 17.49 -50.87 -24.03
N ARG A 438 17.82 -51.40 -22.84
CA ARG A 438 18.95 -52.32 -22.66
C ARG A 438 18.82 -53.54 -23.56
N LEU A 439 17.64 -54.17 -23.58
CA LEU A 439 17.38 -55.35 -24.41
C LEU A 439 17.43 -55.02 -25.91
N ALA A 440 16.88 -53.88 -26.32
CA ALA A 440 16.93 -53.43 -27.71
C ALA A 440 18.38 -53.17 -28.17
N GLU A 441 19.19 -52.50 -27.34
CA GLU A 441 20.61 -52.24 -27.60
C GLU A 441 21.41 -53.55 -27.68
N GLU A 442 21.16 -54.52 -26.80
CA GLU A 442 21.80 -55.83 -26.82
C GLU A 442 21.45 -56.62 -28.09
N ARG A 443 20.17 -56.70 -28.45
CA ARG A 443 19.70 -57.35 -29.68
C ARG A 443 20.30 -56.69 -30.92
N TYR A 444 20.31 -55.36 -30.97
CA TYR A 444 20.95 -54.62 -32.05
C TYR A 444 22.44 -54.96 -32.12
N ARG A 445 23.15 -54.99 -30.98
CA ARG A 445 24.59 -55.31 -30.93
C ARG A 445 24.92 -56.70 -31.50
N VAL A 446 24.05 -57.69 -31.29
CA VAL A 446 24.24 -59.05 -31.83
C VAL A 446 23.60 -59.27 -33.22
N GLY A 447 23.00 -58.24 -33.81
CA GLY A 447 22.37 -58.29 -35.15
C GLY A 447 20.98 -58.96 -35.18
N LEU A 448 20.36 -59.18 -34.01
CA LEU A 448 19.02 -59.79 -33.85
C LEU A 448 17.90 -58.74 -33.72
N GLY A 449 18.24 -57.45 -33.76
CA GLY A 449 17.31 -56.33 -33.65
C GLY A 449 17.61 -55.26 -34.69
N THR A 450 16.62 -54.42 -34.97
CA THR A 450 16.73 -53.34 -35.95
C THR A 450 17.13 -52.01 -35.32
N GLY A 451 17.69 -51.09 -36.11
CA GLY A 451 17.96 -49.74 -35.64
C GLY A 451 16.69 -48.96 -35.26
N LEU A 452 15.53 -49.37 -35.79
CA LEU A 452 14.24 -48.81 -35.40
C LEU A 452 13.88 -49.15 -33.94
N GLU A 453 14.08 -50.40 -33.52
CA GLU A 453 13.81 -50.84 -32.13
C GLU A 453 14.61 -50.02 -31.11
N VAL A 454 15.87 -49.71 -31.40
CA VAL A 454 16.71 -48.89 -30.49
C VAL A 454 16.20 -47.45 -30.43
N VAL A 455 15.89 -46.84 -31.57
CA VAL A 455 15.38 -45.46 -31.60
C VAL A 455 14.02 -45.35 -30.90
N ASP A 456 13.13 -46.33 -31.12
CA ASP A 456 11.81 -46.37 -30.49
C ASP A 456 11.93 -46.55 -28.97
N ALA A 457 12.83 -47.43 -28.50
CA ALA A 457 13.11 -47.63 -27.07
C ALA A 457 13.78 -46.40 -26.43
N GLN A 458 14.70 -45.72 -27.14
CA GLN A 458 15.29 -44.47 -26.68
C GLN A 458 14.23 -43.36 -26.53
N ALA A 459 13.32 -43.24 -27.49
CA ALA A 459 12.22 -42.29 -27.45
C ALA A 459 11.19 -42.64 -26.36
N ALA A 460 10.96 -43.92 -26.07
CA ALA A 460 10.12 -44.36 -24.96
C ALA A 460 10.75 -44.00 -23.60
N LEU A 461 12.05 -44.27 -23.41
CA LEU A 461 12.77 -43.90 -22.18
C LEU A 461 12.82 -42.38 -21.99
N ALA A 462 13.11 -41.61 -23.03
CA ALA A 462 13.11 -40.14 -22.98
C ALA A 462 11.74 -39.60 -22.51
N ARG A 463 10.64 -40.09 -23.11
CA ARG A 463 9.28 -39.72 -22.69
C ARG A 463 8.98 -40.10 -21.24
N ALA A 464 9.41 -41.29 -20.80
CA ALA A 464 9.22 -41.74 -19.42
C ALA A 464 10.04 -40.90 -18.42
N GLU A 465 11.29 -40.56 -18.74
CA GLU A 465 12.16 -39.73 -17.89
C GLU A 465 11.60 -38.30 -17.77
N GLN A 466 11.13 -37.71 -18.86
CA GLN A 466 10.44 -36.41 -18.85
C GLN A 466 9.12 -36.46 -18.04
N ALA A 467 8.33 -37.51 -18.20
CA ALA A 467 7.09 -37.70 -17.44
C ALA A 467 7.36 -37.84 -15.93
N ARG A 468 8.44 -38.54 -15.54
CA ARG A 468 8.89 -38.65 -14.14
C ARG A 468 9.27 -37.27 -13.58
N ILE A 469 10.07 -36.49 -14.30
CA ILE A 469 10.44 -35.12 -13.88
C ILE A 469 9.17 -34.29 -13.64
N ARG A 470 8.25 -34.26 -14.61
CA ARG A 470 6.98 -33.52 -14.47
C ARG A 470 6.14 -34.00 -13.29
N ALA A 471 6.07 -35.31 -13.04
CA ALA A 471 5.32 -35.88 -11.92
C ALA A 471 5.91 -35.47 -10.56
N VAL A 472 7.25 -35.48 -10.42
CA VAL A 472 7.93 -35.04 -9.20
C VAL A 472 7.63 -33.56 -8.92
N TYR A 473 7.79 -32.69 -9.92
CA TYR A 473 7.48 -31.26 -9.74
C TYR A 473 5.99 -30.98 -9.57
N ALA A 474 5.10 -31.78 -10.18
CA ALA A 474 3.66 -31.70 -9.92
C ALA A 474 3.34 -32.00 -8.45
N PHE A 475 3.94 -33.04 -7.86
CA PHE A 475 3.81 -33.32 -6.43
C PHE A 475 4.27 -32.14 -5.56
N HIS A 476 5.46 -31.60 -5.84
CA HIS A 476 5.98 -30.46 -5.06
C HIS A 476 5.17 -29.17 -5.22
N ARG A 477 4.52 -28.95 -6.38
CA ARG A 477 3.57 -27.85 -6.58
C ARG A 477 2.29 -28.06 -5.79
N ALA A 478 1.74 -29.28 -5.79
CA ALA A 478 0.56 -29.61 -4.99
C ALA A 478 0.82 -29.43 -3.49
N VAL A 479 2.00 -29.89 -3.01
CA VAL A 479 2.46 -29.63 -1.64
C VAL A 479 2.61 -28.13 -1.38
N ALA A 480 3.22 -27.35 -2.29
CA ALA A 480 3.34 -25.89 -2.14
C ALA A 480 1.98 -25.22 -1.97
N ALA A 481 0.99 -25.63 -2.77
CA ALA A 481 -0.38 -25.12 -2.68
C ALA A 481 -1.00 -25.46 -1.32
N LEU A 482 -0.82 -26.70 -0.84
CA LEU A 482 -1.31 -27.15 0.46
C LEU A 482 -0.66 -26.39 1.62
N GLU A 483 0.65 -26.15 1.57
CA GLU A 483 1.39 -25.34 2.54
C GLU A 483 0.89 -23.88 2.56
N ALA A 484 0.66 -23.30 1.38
CA ALA A 484 0.17 -21.94 1.25
C ALA A 484 -1.26 -21.75 1.80
N LEU A 485 -2.12 -22.76 1.64
CA LEU A 485 -3.50 -22.73 2.15
C LEU A 485 -3.56 -23.02 3.66
N SER A 486 -2.78 -23.99 4.14
CA SER A 486 -2.76 -24.40 5.56
C SER A 486 -1.91 -23.50 6.45
N GLY A 487 -0.97 -22.75 5.88
CA GLY A 487 -0.01 -21.93 6.62
C GLY A 487 1.08 -22.75 7.35
N VAL A 488 1.16 -24.05 7.08
CA VAL A 488 2.12 -24.98 7.72
C VAL A 488 3.15 -25.41 6.70
N THR A 489 4.42 -25.45 7.10
CA THR A 489 5.48 -26.07 6.30
C THR A 489 5.41 -27.59 6.48
N LEU A 490 5.16 -28.30 5.38
CA LEU A 490 5.05 -29.76 5.33
C LEU A 490 6.34 -30.41 4.81
N ARG A 491 7.15 -29.65 4.06
CA ARG A 491 8.45 -30.11 3.60
C ARG A 491 9.41 -30.33 4.78
N PRO A 492 10.19 -31.43 4.78
CA PRO A 492 11.31 -31.55 5.69
C PRO A 492 12.30 -30.40 5.46
N ALA A 493 12.96 -29.94 6.52
CA ALA A 493 13.97 -28.89 6.42
C ALA A 493 15.00 -29.28 5.35
N PHE A 494 15.28 -28.38 4.41
CA PHE A 494 16.18 -28.67 3.30
C PHE A 494 17.56 -29.03 3.86
N SER A 495 18.03 -30.26 3.63
CA SER A 495 19.41 -30.60 3.91
C SER A 495 20.28 -29.85 2.89
N THR A 496 20.93 -28.76 3.30
CA THR A 496 22.04 -28.22 2.52
C THR A 496 23.11 -29.31 2.43
N PRO A 497 23.62 -29.68 1.23
CA PRO A 497 24.74 -30.59 1.15
C PRO A 497 25.90 -29.96 1.92
N SER A 498 26.37 -30.65 2.96
CA SER A 498 27.49 -30.22 3.78
C SER A 498 28.71 -30.00 2.89
N THR A 499 29.17 -28.76 2.79
CA THR A 499 30.48 -28.43 2.22
C THR A 499 31.53 -29.28 2.95
N PRO A 500 32.44 -30.00 2.25
CA PRO A 500 33.53 -30.68 2.93
C PRO A 500 34.33 -29.63 3.69
N SER A 501 34.43 -29.83 5.00
CA SER A 501 35.24 -29.02 5.90
C SER A 501 36.71 -29.15 5.52
N ASN A 502 37.16 -28.33 4.56
CA ASN A 502 38.57 -27.99 4.43
C ASN A 502 38.84 -26.82 5.38
N ARG A 503 39.19 -27.15 6.62
CA ARG A 503 40.05 -26.26 7.41
C ARG A 503 41.50 -26.70 7.17
N PRO A 504 42.42 -25.75 6.96
CA PRO A 504 43.85 -26.05 6.87
C PRO A 504 44.40 -26.64 8.18
#